data_AF-A0A176S1Z6-F1
#
_entry.id   AF-A0A176S1Z6-F1
#
_cell.length_a   1.000
_cell.length_b   1.000
_cell.length_c   1.000
_cell.angle_alpha   90.00
_cell.angle_beta   90.00
_cell.angle_gamma   90.00
#
_symmetry.space_group_name_H-M   'P 1'
#
loop_
_entity.id
_entity.type
_entity.pdbx_description
1 polymer ?
#
loop_
_entity_poly.entity_id
_entity_poly.type
_entity_poly.pdbx_seq_one_letter_code
_entity_poly.pdbx_strand_id
1 'polypeptide(L)' 'MIKEPTLESIWEARRRIYAKCDNDPVKLVQYYIERQKENPERFTSLPIAPKRQVSPRSLS' A
#
# COMPACT_ATOMS: atom_id res chain seq x y z
N MET A 1 -19.31 10.94 10.68
CA MET A 1 -18.46 10.11 9.79
C MET A 1 -17.59 11.04 8.97
N ILE A 2 -16.29 11.05 9.21
CA ILE A 2 -15.37 11.89 8.44
C ILE A 2 -15.18 11.21 7.08
N LYS A 3 -15.77 11.77 6.03
CA LYS A 3 -15.50 11.38 4.65
C LYS A 3 -14.17 12.02 4.26
N GLU A 4 -13.07 11.32 4.52
CA GLU A 4 -11.76 11.76 4.06
C GLU A 4 -11.67 11.50 2.55
N PRO A 5 -11.76 12.52 1.67
CA PRO A 5 -11.81 12.32 0.22
C PRO A 5 -10.57 11.58 -0.29
N THR A 6 -9.43 11.80 0.37
CA THR A 6 -8.17 11.12 0.09
C THR A 6 -8.24 9.62 0.35
N LEU A 7 -8.81 9.18 1.47
CA LEU A 7 -8.91 7.74 1.79
C LEU A 7 -9.88 7.03 0.85
N GLU A 8 -11.00 7.66 0.51
CA GLU A 8 -11.96 7.08 -0.44
C GLU A 8 -11.31 6.91 -1.82
N SER A 9 -10.53 7.90 -2.28
CA SER A 9 -9.81 7.79 -3.56
C SER A 9 -8.79 6.65 -3.57
N ILE A 10 -8.10 6.42 -2.45
CA ILE A 10 -7.14 5.30 -2.29
C ILE A 10 -7.88 3.97 -2.33
N TRP A 11 -9.00 3.85 -1.62
CA TRP A 11 -9.81 2.64 -1.60
C TRP A 11 -10.41 2.33 -2.96
N GLU A 12 -10.92 3.34 -3.66
CA GLU A 12 -11.40 3.23 -5.04
C GLU A 12 -10.31 2.72 -5.98
N ALA A 13 -9.11 3.31 -5.91
CA ALA A 13 -7.98 2.84 -6.70
C ALA A 13 -7.64 1.38 -6.41
N ARG A 14 -7.61 0.99 -5.12
CA ARG A 14 -7.33 -0.38 -4.71
C ARG A 14 -8.42 -1.35 -5.19
N ARG A 15 -9.70 -0.98 -5.08
CA ARG A 15 -10.84 -1.78 -5.59
C ARG A 15 -10.70 -2.03 -7.08
N ARG A 16 -10.40 -0.99 -7.86
CA ARG A 16 -10.23 -1.10 -9.32
C ARG A 16 -9.06 -2.00 -9.70
N ILE A 17 -7.94 -1.91 -8.97
CA ILE A 17 -6.79 -2.79 -9.20
C ILE A 17 -7.15 -4.24 -8.87
N TYR A 18 -7.81 -4.48 -7.74
CA TYR A 18 -8.18 -5.84 -7.34
C TYR A 18 -9.16 -6.50 -8.32
N ALA A 19 -10.12 -5.73 -8.84
CA ALA A 19 -11.03 -6.19 -9.88
C ALA A 19 -10.31 -6.54 -11.19
N LYS A 20 -9.27 -5.78 -11.58
CA LYS A 20 -8.42 -6.12 -12.73
C LYS A 20 -7.62 -7.42 -12.53
N CYS A 21 -7.38 -7.80 -11.28
CA CYS A 21 -6.72 -9.05 -10.90
C CYS A 21 -7.73 -10.18 -10.64
N ASP A 22 -8.94 -10.10 -11.19
CA ASP A 22 -10.03 -11.08 -11.00
C ASP A 22 -10.41 -11.32 -9.53
N ASN A 23 -10.16 -10.33 -8.65
CA ASN A 23 -10.28 -10.49 -7.20
C ASN A 23 -9.45 -11.68 -6.65
N ASP A 24 -8.35 -12.04 -7.32
CA ASP A 24 -7.43 -13.09 -6.91
C ASP A 24 -6.20 -12.46 -6.22
N PRO A 25 -5.92 -12.82 -4.95
CA PRO A 25 -4.80 -12.26 -4.21
C PRO A 25 -3.43 -12.66 -4.79
N VAL A 26 -3.30 -13.82 -5.43
CA VAL A 26 -2.05 -14.26 -6.06
C VAL A 26 -1.76 -13.38 -7.29
N LYS A 27 -2.78 -13.14 -8.12
CA LYS A 27 -2.66 -12.24 -9.28
C LYS A 27 -2.38 -10.79 -8.84
N LEU A 28 -2.97 -10.34 -7.74
CA LEU A 28 -2.71 -9.02 -7.18
C LEU A 28 -1.24 -8.84 -6.78
N VAL A 29 -0.66 -9.84 -6.10
CA VAL A 29 0.77 -9.82 -5.72
C VAL A 29 1.65 -9.79 -6.97
N GLN A 30 1.36 -10.65 -7.95
CA GLN A 30 2.11 -10.68 -9.21
C GLN A 30 2.07 -9.33 -9.93
N TYR A 31 0.90 -8.70 -10.02
CA TYR A 31 0.72 -7.37 -10.61
C TYR A 31 1.62 -6.31 -9.95
N TYR A 32 1.74 -6.32 -8.62
CA TYR A 32 2.61 -5.36 -7.93
C TYR A 32 4.10 -5.65 -8.14
N ILE A 33 4.50 -6.93 -8.20
CA ILE A 33 5.89 -7.32 -8.52
C ILE A 33 6.29 -6.80 -9.91
N GLU A 34 5.42 -6.97 -10.91
CA GLU A 34 5.67 -6.47 -12.27
C GLU A 34 5.76 -4.93 -12.30
N ARG A 35 4.82 -4.25 -11.66
CA ARG A 35 4.85 -2.78 -11.52
C ARG A 35 6.11 -2.24 -10.85
N GLN A 36 6.65 -2.97 -9.86
CA GLN A 36 7.89 -2.61 -9.18
C GLN A 36 9.10 -2.76 -10.11
N LYS A 37 9.13 -3.81 -10.95
CA LYS A 37 10.19 -4.00 -11.96
C LYS A 37 10.20 -2.90 -13.02
N GLU A 38 9.03 -2.36 -13.39
CA GLU A 38 8.91 -1.26 -14.36
C GLU A 38 9.38 0.10 -13.80
N ASN A 39 9.39 0.28 -12.48
CA ASN A 39 9.67 1.57 -11.83
C ASN A 39 10.62 1.40 -10.62
N PRO A 40 11.81 0.80 -10.78
CA PRO A 40 12.68 0.45 -9.66
C PRO A 40 13.03 1.69 -8.81
N GLU A 41 13.29 2.82 -9.45
CA GLU A 41 13.66 4.09 -8.82
C GLU A 41 12.59 4.64 -7.86
N ARG A 42 11.30 4.37 -8.10
CA ARG A 42 10.21 4.87 -7.22
C ARG A 42 10.13 4.11 -5.90
N PHE A 43 10.73 2.92 -5.82
CA PHE A 43 10.66 2.04 -4.66
C PHE A 43 12.01 1.91 -3.92
N THR A 44 13.13 2.26 -4.57
CA THR A 44 14.47 2.29 -3.95
C THR A 44 14.83 3.64 -3.33
N SER A 45 14.10 4.72 -3.66
CA SER A 45 14.45 6.09 -3.25
C SER A 45 13.89 6.56 -1.91
N LEU A 46 13.17 5.72 -1.15
CA LEU A 46 12.77 6.09 0.20
C LEU A 46 13.92 5.80 1.17
N PRO A 47 14.58 6.81 1.77
CA PRO A 47 15.37 6.53 2.97
C PRO A 47 14.40 5.87 3.94
N ILE A 48 14.76 4.67 4.40
CA ILE A 48 13.99 3.91 5.38
C ILE A 48 13.63 4.89 6.50
N ALA A 49 12.38 5.37 6.51
CA ALA A 49 11.93 6.24 7.59
C ALA A 49 12.19 5.44 8.87
N PRO A 50 12.91 6.01 9.86
CA PRO A 50 13.31 5.26 11.03
C PRO A 50 12.07 4.61 11.62
N LYS A 51 12.14 3.28 11.80
CA LYS A 51 11.06 2.48 12.39
C LYS A 51 10.54 3.27 13.58
N ARG A 52 9.30 3.77 13.52
CA ARG A 52 8.64 4.33 14.70
C ARG A 52 8.71 3.22 15.73
N GLN A 53 9.58 3.39 16.73
CA GLN A 53 9.60 2.52 17.89
C GLN A 53 8.20 2.62 18.46
N VAL A 54 7.43 1.54 18.34
CA VAL A 54 6.18 1.40 19.07
C VAL A 54 6.61 1.31 20.52
N SER A 55 6.66 2.45 21.20
CA SER A 55 6.93 2.51 22.62
C SER A 55 5.84 1.69 23.31
N PRO A 56 6.17 0.63 24.05
CA PRO A 56 5.18 -0.11 24.80
C PRO A 56 4.58 0.86 25.81
N ARG A 57 3.32 1.17 25.63
CA ARG A 57 2.54 2.03 26.51
C ARG A 57 2.63 1.41 27.91
N SER A 58 3.35 2.06 28.81
CA SER A 58 3.43 1.69 30.22
C SER A 58 2.01 1.66 30.77
N LEU A 59 1.50 0.46 31.05
CA LEU A 59 0.36 0.29 31.94
C LEU A 59 0.92 0.32 33.36
N SER A 60 0.77 1.45 34.02
CA SER A 60 0.88 1.61 35.48
C SER A 60 0.00 2.77 35.89
#